data_AF-A0A319ABA9-F1
#
_entry.id   AF-A0A319ABA9-F1
#
_cell.length_a   1.000
_cell.length_b   1.000
_cell.length_c   1.000
_cell.angle_alpha   90.00
_cell.angle_beta   90.00
_cell.angle_gamma   90.00
#
_symmetry.space_group_name_H-M   'P 1'
#
loop_
_entity.id
_entity.type
_entity.pdbx_description
1 polymer ?
#
loop_
_entity_poly.entity_id
_entity_poly.type
_entity_poly.pdbx_seq_one_letter_code
_entity_poly.pdbx_strand_id
1 'polypeptide(L)'
;MALSSNTAGEDILLFASEIQKRLQTDTCDAQVLYLDETTSLKLNSYLDQLPISTGASPPSHRRCLDNKGTELWNTCTRRLANDSDPATSGLLCKVKAFAWAMLDAAASSKSSGIFRVLETAYKLSKTCIEHELITISLKVIEAVAMRLDALEHLETEVDGARLRQCHVQYYMLRVHLAWLQGRPDIADHLYLKIPDTNTGDYCVLDVCYKVGSAALSGSYYALAAKWLGRGLKQCNLLASAVEGVDMALRDKRLLLLHALVRTNLHLDTHESQANLARLLHDLRVVSRSML
;
A
#
# COMPACT_ATOMS: atom_id res chain seq x y z
N MET A 1 12.87 18.83 33.14
CA MET A 1 11.84 17.82 32.80
C MET A 1 12.06 17.29 31.37
N ALA A 2 13.29 16.88 31.03
CA ALA A 2 13.73 16.56 29.65
C ALA A 2 14.43 15.19 29.53
N LEU A 3 14.32 14.33 30.54
CA LEU A 3 15.02 13.03 30.62
C LEU A 3 14.17 11.85 30.11
N SER A 4 12.86 12.01 29.89
CA SER A 4 11.97 10.91 29.50
C SER A 4 11.95 10.62 27.99
N SER A 5 12.36 11.55 27.13
CA SER A 5 12.37 11.35 25.67
C SER A 5 13.62 10.62 25.17
N ASN A 6 14.73 10.65 25.92
CA ASN A 6 15.99 10.07 25.48
C ASN A 6 16.00 8.52 25.64
N THR A 7 15.34 8.00 26.67
CA THR A 7 15.28 6.55 26.95
C THR A 7 14.42 5.79 25.93
N ALA A 8 13.30 6.38 25.48
CA ALA A 8 12.39 5.72 24.53
C ALA A 8 13.04 5.48 23.16
N GLY A 9 13.88 6.41 22.68
CA GLY A 9 14.62 6.25 21.42
C GLY A 9 15.71 5.17 21.51
N GLU A 10 16.41 5.09 22.64
CA GLU A 10 17.43 4.07 22.90
C GLU A 10 16.80 2.67 22.98
N ASP A 11 15.66 2.52 23.65
CA ASP A 11 14.92 1.25 23.73
C ASP A 11 14.50 0.71 22.37
N ILE A 12 14.04 1.61 21.48
CA ILE A 12 13.67 1.27 20.09
C ILE A 12 14.91 0.77 19.33
N LEU A 13 16.06 1.45 19.46
CA LEU A 13 17.30 1.07 18.77
C LEU A 13 17.87 -0.27 19.28
N LEU A 14 17.78 -0.52 20.58
CA LEU A 14 18.17 -1.81 21.17
C LEU A 14 17.28 -2.94 20.67
N PHE A 15 15.97 -2.71 20.66
CA PHE A 15 15.01 -3.70 20.16
C PHE A 15 15.18 -3.97 18.65
N ALA A 16 15.43 -2.93 17.85
CA ALA A 16 15.72 -3.05 16.43
C ALA A 16 16.98 -3.91 16.17
N SER A 17 18.03 -3.69 16.96
CA SER A 17 19.27 -4.47 16.89
C SER A 17 19.05 -5.94 17.24
N GLU A 18 18.21 -6.23 18.24
CA GLU A 18 17.85 -7.59 18.64
C GLU A 18 17.08 -8.32 17.52
N ILE A 19 16.05 -7.68 16.95
CA ILE A 19 15.29 -8.25 15.82
C ILE A 19 16.21 -8.48 14.62
N GLN A 20 17.08 -7.53 14.29
CA GLN A 20 17.99 -7.65 13.15
C GLN A 20 18.93 -8.85 13.29
N LYS A 21 19.46 -9.11 14.49
CA LYS A 21 20.30 -10.29 14.74
C LYS A 21 19.54 -11.57 14.47
N ARG A 22 18.31 -11.70 14.99
CA ARG A 22 17.46 -12.89 14.78
C ARG A 22 17.14 -13.11 13.30
N LEU A 23 16.77 -12.03 12.60
CA LEU A 23 16.54 -12.08 11.15
C LEU A 23 17.74 -12.58 10.36
N GLN A 24 18.96 -12.29 10.83
CA GLN A 24 20.22 -12.72 10.21
C GLN A 24 20.59 -14.16 10.57
N THR A 25 20.40 -14.58 11.82
CA THR A 25 20.65 -15.96 12.27
C THR A 25 19.80 -16.96 11.51
N ASP A 26 18.51 -16.66 11.30
CA ASP A 26 17.58 -17.55 10.59
C ASP A 26 17.87 -17.67 9.08
N THR A 27 18.70 -16.79 8.51
CA THR A 27 19.13 -16.88 7.10
C THR A 27 20.09 -18.04 6.85
N CYS A 28 20.74 -18.57 7.90
CA CYS A 28 21.77 -19.60 7.77
C CYS A 28 21.17 -21.01 7.64
N ASP A 29 19.98 -21.27 8.19
CA ASP A 29 19.44 -22.64 8.38
C ASP A 29 18.06 -22.89 7.73
N ALA A 30 17.59 -22.00 6.84
CA ALA A 30 16.29 -22.15 6.17
C ALA A 30 15.11 -22.40 7.14
N GLN A 31 15.18 -21.81 8.34
CA GLN A 31 14.12 -21.92 9.35
C GLN A 31 13.08 -20.81 9.19
N VAL A 32 11.82 -21.19 9.46
CA VAL A 32 10.68 -20.28 9.67
C VAL A 32 11.08 -19.22 10.69
N LEU A 33 10.84 -17.95 10.38
CA LEU A 33 11.15 -16.85 11.30
C LEU A 33 10.35 -17.05 12.60
N TYR A 34 11.04 -17.26 13.70
CA TYR A 34 10.41 -17.40 15.01
C TYR A 34 10.84 -16.28 15.95
N LEU A 35 9.87 -15.51 16.44
CA LEU A 35 10.06 -14.61 17.56
C LEU A 35 9.40 -15.24 18.78
N ASP A 36 10.15 -15.35 19.89
CA ASP A 36 9.58 -15.76 21.17
C ASP A 36 8.42 -14.83 21.59
N GLU A 37 7.60 -15.31 22.51
CA GLU A 37 6.39 -14.61 22.97
C GLU A 37 6.71 -13.20 23.49
N THR A 38 7.82 -13.03 24.24
CA THR A 38 8.19 -11.73 24.81
C THR A 38 8.56 -10.71 23.72
N THR A 39 9.29 -11.15 22.71
CA THR A 39 9.71 -10.34 21.57
C THR A 39 8.51 -9.98 20.69
N SER A 40 7.61 -10.94 20.48
CA SER A 40 6.36 -10.75 19.74
C SER A 40 5.44 -9.75 20.44
N LEU A 41 5.26 -9.85 21.76
CA LEU A 41 4.48 -8.89 22.56
C LEU A 41 5.09 -7.50 22.51
N LYS A 42 6.41 -7.39 22.65
CA LYS A 42 7.11 -6.11 22.55
C LYS A 42 6.96 -5.47 21.17
N LEU A 43 7.06 -6.26 20.09
CA LEU A 43 6.79 -5.78 18.73
C LEU A 43 5.36 -5.26 18.58
N ASN A 44 4.37 -6.05 18.99
CA ASN A 44 2.96 -5.64 18.92
C ASN A 44 2.72 -4.35 19.72
N SER A 45 3.36 -4.17 20.88
CA SER A 45 3.23 -2.94 21.67
C SER A 45 3.69 -1.67 20.93
N TYR A 46 4.77 -1.76 20.13
CA TYR A 46 5.21 -0.64 19.29
C TYR A 46 4.25 -0.41 18.11
N LEU A 47 3.74 -1.49 17.51
CA LEU A 47 2.76 -1.40 16.43
C LEU A 47 1.41 -0.85 16.91
N ASP A 48 1.08 -1.07 18.17
CA ASP A 48 -0.14 -0.55 18.76
C ASP A 48 -0.10 0.97 18.92
N GLN A 49 1.10 1.53 19.04
CA GLN A 49 1.36 2.96 19.26
C GLN A 49 1.78 3.69 17.97
N LEU A 50 1.47 3.17 16.78
CA LEU A 50 1.80 3.85 15.52
C LEU A 50 0.97 5.15 15.34
N PRO A 51 1.58 6.22 14.80
CA PRO A 51 3.01 6.39 14.57
C PRO A 51 3.77 6.59 15.90
N ILE A 52 4.99 6.05 15.97
CA ILE A 52 5.80 6.13 17.20
C ILE A 52 6.18 7.57 17.48
N SER A 53 5.79 8.08 18.64
CA SER A 53 6.16 9.41 19.11
C SER A 53 7.58 9.40 19.70
N THR A 54 8.55 9.93 18.97
CA THR A 54 9.95 10.06 19.45
C THR A 54 10.29 11.44 20.02
N GLY A 55 9.29 12.32 20.21
CA GLY A 55 9.50 13.69 20.67
C GLY A 55 10.47 14.48 19.77
N ALA A 56 10.95 15.63 20.25
CA ALA A 56 12.01 16.37 19.56
C ALA A 56 13.37 15.66 19.76
N SER A 57 13.58 14.57 19.03
CA SER A 57 14.82 13.80 19.09
C SER A 57 16.00 14.57 18.47
N PRO A 58 17.19 14.54 19.10
CA PRO A 58 18.39 15.15 18.54
C PRO A 58 18.72 14.64 17.13
N PRO A 59 19.41 15.42 16.27
CA PRO A 59 19.79 14.99 14.93
C PRO A 59 20.59 13.67 14.88
N SER A 60 21.43 13.41 15.88
CA SER A 60 22.18 12.15 16.01
C SER A 60 21.25 10.95 16.20
N HIS A 61 20.26 11.04 17.09
CA HIS A 61 19.27 10.00 17.33
C HIS A 61 18.41 9.74 16.09
N ARG A 62 17.96 10.79 15.41
CA ARG A 62 17.22 10.65 14.13
C ARG A 62 18.05 9.89 13.09
N ARG A 63 19.35 10.18 12.98
CA ARG A 63 20.25 9.46 12.08
C ARG A 63 20.39 7.98 12.46
N CYS A 64 20.49 7.66 13.75
CA CYS A 64 20.54 6.27 14.21
C CYS A 64 19.26 5.51 13.86
N LEU A 65 18.09 6.12 14.10
CA LEU A 65 16.79 5.56 13.73
C LEU A 65 16.67 5.36 12.21
N ASP A 66 17.10 6.33 11.41
CA ASP A 66 17.08 6.24 9.95
C ASP A 66 17.92 5.06 9.45
N ASN A 67 19.16 4.94 9.95
CA ASN A 67 20.08 3.88 9.55
C ASN A 67 19.54 2.50 9.93
N LYS A 68 19.11 2.33 11.18
CA LYS A 68 18.60 1.03 11.67
C LYS A 68 17.26 0.67 11.07
N GLY A 69 16.36 1.63 10.91
CA GLY A 69 15.08 1.45 10.23
C GLY A 69 15.28 1.04 8.77
N THR A 70 16.22 1.68 8.06
CA THR A 70 16.55 1.33 6.66
C THR A 70 17.13 -0.08 6.56
N GLU A 71 18.03 -0.46 7.47
CA GLU A 71 18.62 -1.79 7.53
C GLU A 71 17.56 -2.89 7.71
N LEU A 72 16.67 -2.72 8.69
CA LEU A 72 15.56 -3.64 8.95
C LEU A 72 14.57 -3.70 7.78
N TRP A 73 14.19 -2.53 7.24
CA TRP A 73 13.27 -2.42 6.11
C TRP A 73 13.78 -3.20 4.89
N ASN A 74 15.07 -3.05 4.56
CA ASN A 74 15.69 -3.74 3.44
C ASN A 74 15.80 -5.25 3.69
N THR A 75 16.12 -5.65 4.92
CA THR A 75 16.17 -7.06 5.32
C THR A 75 14.81 -7.72 5.17
N CYS A 76 13.75 -7.11 5.72
CA CYS A 76 12.38 -7.62 5.59
C CYS A 76 11.90 -7.63 4.13
N THR A 77 12.23 -6.59 3.35
CA THR A 77 11.85 -6.53 1.93
C THR A 77 12.48 -7.65 1.11
N ARG A 78 13.76 -7.96 1.34
CA ARG A 78 14.44 -9.09 0.67
C ARG A 78 13.85 -10.43 1.08
N ARG A 79 13.57 -10.63 2.38
CA ARG A 79 12.98 -11.88 2.86
C ARG A 79 11.56 -12.08 2.32
N LEU A 80 10.70 -11.06 2.39
CA LEU A 80 9.34 -11.12 1.83
C LEU A 80 9.30 -11.45 0.33
N ALA A 81 10.34 -11.12 -0.43
CA ALA A 81 10.41 -11.45 -1.86
C ALA A 81 10.77 -12.92 -2.11
N ASN A 82 11.43 -13.57 -1.15
CA ASN A 82 11.92 -14.95 -1.27
C ASN A 82 11.11 -15.96 -0.44
N ASP A 83 10.34 -15.48 0.52
CA ASP A 83 9.56 -16.31 1.43
C ASP A 83 8.18 -16.62 0.84
N SER A 84 7.75 -17.87 0.99
CA SER A 84 6.43 -18.34 0.54
C SER A 84 5.52 -18.68 1.72
N ASP A 85 6.05 -18.71 2.95
CA ASP A 85 5.28 -19.07 4.13
C ASP A 85 4.41 -17.87 4.59
N PRO A 86 3.07 -18.01 4.64
CA PRO A 86 2.19 -16.92 5.04
C PRO A 86 2.43 -16.42 6.47
N ALA A 87 2.77 -17.32 7.41
CA ALA A 87 2.98 -16.96 8.81
C ALA A 87 4.25 -16.12 8.98
N THR A 88 5.35 -16.55 8.36
CA THR A 88 6.60 -15.81 8.31
C THR A 88 6.42 -14.48 7.59
N SER A 89 5.68 -14.45 6.49
CA SER A 89 5.44 -13.23 5.73
C SER A 89 4.62 -12.20 6.53
N GLY A 90 3.61 -12.65 7.28
CA GLY A 90 2.87 -11.80 8.21
C GLY A 90 3.77 -11.19 9.29
N LEU A 91 4.66 -11.99 9.88
CA LEU A 91 5.60 -11.52 10.90
C LEU A 91 6.66 -10.55 10.32
N LEU A 92 7.22 -10.85 9.15
CA LEU A 92 8.11 -9.95 8.42
C LEU A 92 7.42 -8.62 8.08
N CYS A 93 6.13 -8.66 7.75
CA CYS A 93 5.35 -7.45 7.50
C CYS A 93 5.19 -6.60 8.77
N LYS A 94 4.95 -7.23 9.93
CA LYS A 94 4.95 -6.54 11.24
C LYS A 94 6.30 -5.90 11.56
N VAL A 95 7.41 -6.61 11.36
CA VAL A 95 8.75 -6.05 11.56
C VAL A 95 9.03 -4.91 10.58
N LYS A 96 8.59 -5.04 9.32
CA LYS A 96 8.70 -3.99 8.31
C LYS A 96 7.88 -2.74 8.68
N ALA A 97 6.73 -2.90 9.34
CA ALA A 97 5.95 -1.79 9.88
C ALA A 97 6.67 -1.09 11.03
N PHE A 98 7.31 -1.85 11.93
CA PHE A 98 8.16 -1.28 12.98
C PHE A 98 9.36 -0.52 12.39
N ALA A 99 10.02 -1.09 11.37
CA ALA A 99 11.11 -0.42 10.66
C ALA A 99 10.66 0.90 10.01
N TRP A 100 9.48 0.92 9.38
CA TRP A 100 8.90 2.13 8.83
C TRP A 100 8.60 3.19 9.91
N ALA A 101 8.12 2.77 11.08
CA ALA A 101 7.87 3.69 12.19
C ALA A 101 9.15 4.39 12.66
N MET A 102 10.30 3.70 12.64
CA MET A 102 11.61 4.31 12.87
C MET A 102 11.97 5.34 11.79
N LEU A 103 11.67 5.05 10.52
CA LEU A 103 11.90 5.97 9.40
C LEU A 103 11.01 7.22 9.48
N ASP A 104 9.74 7.05 9.84
CA ASP A 104 8.81 8.16 10.04
C ASP A 104 9.25 9.05 11.21
N ALA A 105 9.66 8.45 12.32
CA ALA A 105 10.23 9.15 13.46
C ALA A 105 11.56 9.88 13.14
N ALA A 106 12.36 9.33 12.23
CA ALA A 106 13.62 9.92 11.78
C ALA A 106 13.44 11.03 10.72
N ALA A 107 12.25 11.13 10.11
CA ALA A 107 12.00 11.98 8.97
C ALA A 107 12.35 13.45 9.26
N SER A 108 13.04 14.09 8.34
CA SER A 108 13.19 15.55 8.39
C SER A 108 11.85 16.21 8.09
N SER A 109 11.60 17.39 8.66
CA SER A 109 10.49 18.27 8.26
C SER A 109 10.62 18.85 6.85
N LYS A 110 11.73 18.59 6.14
CA LYS A 110 11.89 18.98 4.74
C LYS A 110 11.06 18.07 3.82
N SER A 111 10.57 18.64 2.73
CA SER A 111 9.74 17.97 1.72
C SER A 111 10.33 16.64 1.23
N SER A 112 11.63 16.58 0.93
CA SER A 112 12.29 15.35 0.46
C SER A 112 12.25 14.20 1.47
N GLY A 113 12.41 14.49 2.75
CA GLY A 113 12.32 13.49 3.82
C GLY A 113 10.89 12.98 4.00
N ILE A 114 9.91 13.87 3.94
CA ILE A 114 8.48 13.54 4.01
C ILE A 114 8.09 12.62 2.85
N PHE A 115 8.47 12.97 1.60
CA PHE A 115 8.14 12.13 0.45
C PHE A 115 8.73 10.72 0.54
N ARG A 116 9.97 10.55 1.02
CA ARG A 116 10.58 9.22 1.20
C ARG A 116 9.76 8.36 2.16
N VAL A 117 9.24 8.95 3.23
CA VAL A 117 8.42 8.24 4.22
C VAL A 117 7.03 7.92 3.65
N LEU A 118 6.42 8.83 2.90
CA LEU A 118 5.16 8.59 2.21
C LEU A 118 5.27 7.41 1.22
N GLU A 119 6.27 7.41 0.36
CA GLU A 119 6.49 6.33 -0.63
C GLU A 119 6.70 4.97 0.02
N THR A 120 7.43 4.91 1.13
CA THR A 120 7.61 3.68 1.90
C THR A 120 6.33 3.28 2.64
N ALA A 121 5.57 4.24 3.18
CA ALA A 121 4.28 3.99 3.82
C ALA A 121 3.26 3.35 2.86
N TYR A 122 3.21 3.82 1.61
CA TYR A 122 2.32 3.26 0.59
C TYR A 122 2.69 1.82 0.23
N LYS A 123 3.99 1.53 0.06
CA LYS A 123 4.47 0.16 -0.16
C LYS A 123 4.13 -0.74 1.03
N LEU A 124 4.38 -0.27 2.26
CA LEU A 124 4.05 -1.00 3.48
C LEU A 124 2.56 -1.29 3.59
N SER A 125 1.71 -0.29 3.35
CA SER A 125 0.26 -0.42 3.46
C SER A 125 -0.28 -1.47 2.49
N LYS A 126 0.21 -1.48 1.24
CA LYS A 126 -0.13 -2.53 0.25
C LYS A 126 0.26 -3.92 0.75
N THR A 127 1.50 -4.09 1.21
CA THR A 127 1.97 -5.37 1.76
C THR A 127 1.16 -5.79 2.99
N CYS A 128 0.81 -4.87 3.88
CA CYS A 128 -0.03 -5.18 5.05
C CYS A 128 -1.41 -5.69 4.64
N ILE A 129 -2.04 -5.04 3.67
CA ILE A 129 -3.34 -5.46 3.13
C ILE A 129 -3.26 -6.87 2.52
N GLU A 130 -2.21 -7.15 1.75
CA GLU A 130 -1.97 -8.46 1.12
C GLU A 130 -1.77 -9.59 2.14
N HIS A 131 -1.34 -9.26 3.36
CA HIS A 131 -1.16 -10.20 4.47
C HIS A 131 -2.23 -10.05 5.56
N GLU A 132 -3.37 -9.44 5.24
CA GLU A 132 -4.53 -9.28 6.15
C GLU A 132 -4.24 -8.48 7.44
N LEU A 133 -3.16 -7.71 7.47
CA LEU A 133 -2.76 -6.83 8.57
C LEU A 133 -3.46 -5.46 8.47
N ILE A 134 -4.79 -5.48 8.40
CA ILE A 134 -5.62 -4.30 8.10
C ILE A 134 -5.44 -3.20 9.17
N THR A 135 -5.39 -3.56 10.45
CA THR A 135 -5.20 -2.62 11.55
C THR A 135 -3.88 -1.84 11.43
N ILE A 136 -2.80 -2.52 11.04
CA ILE A 136 -1.49 -1.87 10.85
C ILE A 136 -1.56 -0.92 9.65
N SER A 137 -2.15 -1.36 8.53
CA SER A 137 -2.30 -0.52 7.35
C SER A 137 -3.13 0.74 7.64
N LEU A 138 -4.17 0.66 8.48
CA LEU A 138 -4.97 1.82 8.88
C LEU A 138 -4.13 2.84 9.64
N LYS A 139 -3.38 2.41 10.66
CA LYS A 139 -2.50 3.31 11.45
C LYS A 139 -1.42 3.97 10.58
N VAL A 140 -0.84 3.22 9.64
CA VAL A 140 0.14 3.78 8.68
C VAL A 140 -0.50 4.84 7.78
N ILE A 141 -1.73 4.61 7.31
CA ILE A 141 -2.44 5.57 6.46
C ILE A 141 -2.93 6.81 7.23
N GLU A 142 -3.25 6.68 8.52
CA GLU A 142 -3.51 7.81 9.40
C GLU A 142 -2.25 8.69 9.56
N ALA A 143 -1.08 8.06 9.75
CA ALA A 143 0.19 8.77 9.79
C ALA A 143 0.54 9.46 8.45
N VAL A 144 0.25 8.80 7.32
CA VAL A 144 0.36 9.43 6.00
C VAL A 144 -0.49 10.70 5.90
N ALA A 145 -1.72 10.68 6.42
CA ALA A 145 -2.60 11.86 6.36
C ALA A 145 -1.96 13.06 7.08
N MET A 146 -1.37 12.84 8.26
CA MET A 146 -0.65 13.88 9.00
C MET A 146 0.57 14.42 8.24
N ARG A 147 1.29 13.55 7.52
CA ARG A 147 2.46 13.94 6.72
C ARG A 147 2.08 14.69 5.44
N LEU A 148 0.97 14.33 4.80
CA LEU A 148 0.42 15.06 3.65
C LEU A 148 -0.02 16.46 4.07
N ASP A 149 -0.75 16.58 5.18
CA ASP A 149 -1.15 17.86 5.74
C ASP A 149 0.07 18.74 6.04
N ALA A 150 1.10 18.19 6.70
CA ALA A 150 2.34 18.93 6.94
C ALA A 150 3.04 19.39 5.65
N LEU A 151 2.95 18.61 4.56
CA LEU A 151 3.56 18.92 3.28
C LEU A 151 2.82 20.05 2.55
N GLU A 152 1.49 20.10 2.64
CA GLU A 152 0.65 21.18 2.09
C GLU A 152 0.94 22.54 2.76
N HIS A 153 1.33 22.51 4.03
CA HIS A 153 1.60 23.72 4.82
C HIS A 153 3.09 24.14 4.83
N LEU A 154 3.95 23.50 4.05
CA LEU A 154 5.35 23.94 3.94
C LEU A 154 5.45 25.25 3.14
N GLU A 155 6.18 26.22 3.68
CA GLU A 155 6.48 27.50 3.00
C GLU A 155 7.42 27.35 1.80
N THR A 156 8.13 26.23 1.70
CA THR A 156 9.10 25.95 0.63
C THR A 156 8.42 25.37 -0.60
N GLU A 157 8.97 25.60 -1.80
CA GLU A 157 8.48 24.94 -3.03
C GLU A 157 8.44 23.41 -2.87
N VAL A 158 7.23 22.87 -2.99
CA VAL A 158 6.96 21.44 -3.02
C VAL A 158 6.71 21.03 -4.47
N ASP A 159 7.27 19.89 -4.87
CA ASP A 159 6.97 19.28 -6.16
C ASP A 159 5.48 18.92 -6.24
N GLY A 160 4.72 19.75 -6.96
CA GLY A 160 3.27 19.61 -7.08
C GLY A 160 2.84 18.33 -7.80
N ALA A 161 3.64 17.81 -8.74
CA ALA A 161 3.35 16.56 -9.43
C ALA A 161 3.51 15.37 -8.46
N ARG A 162 4.58 15.37 -7.68
CA ARG A 162 4.83 14.33 -6.66
C ARG A 162 3.83 14.40 -5.51
N LEU A 163 3.44 15.61 -5.07
CA LEU A 163 2.37 15.80 -4.09
C LEU A 163 1.04 15.23 -4.60
N ARG A 164 0.66 15.57 -5.84
CA ARG A 164 -0.53 15.01 -6.49
C ARG A 164 -0.49 13.48 -6.52
N GLN A 165 0.63 12.88 -6.92
CA GLN A 165 0.79 11.43 -6.92
C GLN A 165 0.60 10.84 -5.51
N CYS A 166 1.14 11.48 -4.48
CA CYS A 166 0.94 11.06 -3.10
C CYS A 166 -0.55 11.10 -2.71
N HIS A 167 -1.30 12.15 -3.06
CA HIS A 167 -2.74 12.20 -2.83
C HIS A 167 -3.49 11.06 -3.51
N VAL A 168 -3.16 10.76 -4.78
CA VAL A 168 -3.78 9.65 -5.51
C VAL A 168 -3.54 8.33 -4.78
N GLN A 169 -2.30 8.06 -4.36
CA GLN A 169 -1.96 6.82 -3.64
C GLN A 169 -2.64 6.74 -2.28
N TYR A 170 -2.67 7.84 -1.52
CA TYR A 170 -3.37 7.93 -0.25
C TYR A 170 -4.86 7.61 -0.38
N TYR A 171 -5.56 8.30 -1.29
CA TYR A 171 -7.00 8.07 -1.46
C TYR A 171 -7.30 6.67 -1.99
N MET A 172 -6.52 6.14 -2.94
CA MET A 172 -6.72 4.77 -3.42
C MET A 172 -6.51 3.72 -2.32
N LEU A 173 -5.53 3.90 -1.44
CA LEU A 173 -5.35 2.98 -0.31
C LEU A 173 -6.49 3.10 0.70
N ARG A 174 -6.98 4.31 0.97
CA ARG A 174 -8.18 4.49 1.81
C ARG A 174 -9.44 3.90 1.19
N VAL A 175 -9.60 3.97 -0.13
CA VAL A 175 -10.68 3.29 -0.87
C VAL A 175 -10.60 1.78 -0.62
N HIS A 176 -9.41 1.19 -0.77
CA HIS A 176 -9.23 -0.24 -0.57
C HIS A 176 -9.52 -0.66 0.88
N LEU A 177 -9.02 0.09 1.86
CA LEU A 177 -9.27 -0.17 3.28
C LEU A 177 -10.76 -0.02 3.64
N ALA A 178 -11.44 1.02 3.15
CA ALA A 178 -12.87 1.20 3.36
C ALA A 178 -13.69 0.02 2.80
N TRP A 179 -13.30 -0.50 1.64
CA TRP A 179 -13.91 -1.71 1.08
C TRP A 179 -13.72 -2.92 2.00
N LEU A 180 -12.49 -3.17 2.47
CA LEU A 180 -12.17 -4.28 3.38
C LEU A 180 -12.87 -4.17 4.73
N GLN A 181 -13.20 -2.95 5.17
CA GLN A 181 -14.01 -2.68 6.36
C GLN A 181 -15.52 -2.85 6.13
N GLY A 182 -15.96 -3.28 4.95
CA GLY A 182 -17.38 -3.44 4.62
C GLY A 182 -18.11 -2.09 4.44
N ARG A 183 -17.39 -1.03 4.08
CA ARG A 183 -17.91 0.33 3.88
C ARG A 183 -17.80 0.78 2.41
N PRO A 184 -18.57 0.18 1.49
CA PRO A 184 -18.51 0.51 0.07
C PRO A 184 -18.99 1.95 -0.23
N ASP A 185 -19.84 2.51 0.63
CA ASP A 185 -20.27 3.91 0.63
C ASP A 185 -19.07 4.86 0.81
N ILE A 186 -18.24 4.58 1.82
CA ILE A 186 -17.04 5.37 2.11
C ILE A 186 -16.02 5.20 0.99
N ALA A 187 -15.83 3.98 0.48
CA ALA A 187 -14.93 3.73 -0.63
C ALA A 187 -15.32 4.55 -1.87
N ASP A 188 -16.62 4.68 -2.17
CA ASP A 188 -17.08 5.49 -3.31
C ASP A 188 -16.83 6.99 -3.07
N HIS A 189 -17.16 7.49 -1.88
CA HIS A 189 -16.93 8.89 -1.51
C HIS A 189 -15.45 9.27 -1.57
N LEU A 190 -14.55 8.40 -1.08
CA LEU A 190 -13.11 8.64 -1.12
C LEU A 190 -12.55 8.64 -2.54
N TYR A 191 -13.09 7.81 -3.44
CA TYR A 191 -12.68 7.80 -4.83
C TYR A 191 -12.95 9.14 -5.52
N LEU A 192 -14.06 9.81 -5.18
CA LEU A 192 -14.39 11.13 -5.72
C LEU A 192 -13.41 12.23 -5.27
N LYS A 193 -12.59 12.00 -4.24
CA LYS A 193 -11.56 12.95 -3.77
C LYS A 193 -10.23 12.84 -4.52
N ILE A 194 -10.09 11.85 -5.41
CA ILE A 194 -8.86 11.68 -6.18
C ILE A 194 -8.75 12.84 -7.18
N PRO A 195 -7.65 13.62 -7.15
CA PRO A 195 -7.45 14.72 -8.09
C PRO A 195 -7.34 14.14 -9.50
N ASP A 196 -8.16 14.65 -10.43
CA ASP A 196 -8.27 14.24 -11.82
C ASP A 196 -8.35 12.71 -11.99
N THR A 197 -9.56 12.11 -12.01
CA THR A 197 -9.75 10.63 -12.16
C THR A 197 -9.10 9.99 -13.41
N ASN A 198 -8.47 10.78 -14.27
CA ASN A 198 -7.65 10.35 -15.41
C ASN A 198 -6.15 10.43 -15.08
N THR A 199 -5.72 9.88 -13.95
CA THR A 199 -4.34 10.07 -13.47
C THR A 199 -3.29 9.32 -14.29
N GLY A 200 -3.66 8.27 -15.02
CA GLY A 200 -2.69 7.33 -15.60
C GLY A 200 -1.82 6.63 -14.55
N ASP A 201 -2.25 6.55 -13.28
CA ASP A 201 -1.55 5.89 -12.18
C ASP A 201 -1.96 4.41 -12.05
N TYR A 202 -0.98 3.51 -11.95
CA TYR A 202 -1.17 2.06 -11.77
C TYR A 202 -1.85 1.70 -10.44
N CYS A 203 -1.73 2.52 -9.40
CA CYS A 203 -2.39 2.33 -8.11
C CYS A 203 -3.91 2.39 -8.26
N VAL A 204 -4.41 3.34 -9.06
CA VAL A 204 -5.85 3.46 -9.36
C VAL A 204 -6.35 2.20 -10.06
N LEU A 205 -5.62 1.75 -11.07
CA LEU A 205 -5.92 0.52 -11.81
C LEU A 205 -5.98 -0.70 -10.89
N ASP A 206 -4.92 -0.94 -10.09
CA ASP A 206 -4.80 -2.12 -9.25
C ASP A 206 -5.90 -2.17 -8.17
N VAL A 207 -6.16 -1.07 -7.48
CA VAL A 207 -7.21 -1.03 -6.45
C VAL A 207 -8.60 -1.15 -7.06
N CYS A 208 -8.88 -0.49 -8.20
CA CYS A 208 -10.18 -0.64 -8.87
C CYS A 208 -10.43 -2.10 -9.29
N TYR A 209 -9.40 -2.79 -9.78
CA TYR A 209 -9.48 -4.22 -10.09
C TYR A 209 -9.70 -5.06 -8.84
N LYS A 210 -8.92 -4.85 -7.77
CA LYS A 210 -9.04 -5.60 -6.50
C LYS A 210 -10.43 -5.44 -5.88
N VAL A 211 -10.92 -4.21 -5.76
CA VAL A 211 -12.26 -3.90 -5.23
C VAL A 211 -13.36 -4.48 -6.13
N GLY A 212 -13.25 -4.31 -7.45
CA GLY A 212 -14.24 -4.83 -8.40
C GLY A 212 -14.29 -6.35 -8.44
N SER A 213 -13.14 -7.02 -8.34
CA SER A 213 -13.04 -8.48 -8.26
C SER A 213 -13.64 -9.01 -6.96
N ALA A 214 -13.34 -8.36 -5.82
CA ALA A 214 -13.95 -8.71 -4.54
C ALA A 214 -15.48 -8.52 -4.55
N ALA A 215 -15.97 -7.44 -5.16
CA ALA A 215 -17.40 -7.21 -5.35
C ALA A 215 -18.06 -8.29 -6.20
N LEU A 216 -17.38 -8.73 -7.28
CA LEU A 216 -17.87 -9.81 -8.15
C LEU A 216 -17.96 -11.13 -7.38
N SER A 217 -16.92 -11.49 -6.63
CA SER A 217 -16.91 -12.69 -5.78
C SER A 217 -18.00 -12.65 -4.70
N GLY A 218 -18.31 -11.47 -4.18
CA GLY A 218 -19.42 -11.23 -3.25
C GLY A 218 -20.79 -11.11 -3.90
N SER A 219 -20.93 -11.34 -5.21
CA SER A 219 -22.18 -11.18 -5.98
C SER A 219 -22.78 -9.77 -5.98
N TYR A 220 -21.99 -8.74 -5.64
CA TYR A 220 -22.38 -7.34 -5.73
C TYR A 220 -22.17 -6.80 -7.15
N TYR A 221 -22.90 -7.36 -8.12
CA TYR A 221 -22.62 -7.17 -9.55
C TYR A 221 -22.64 -5.71 -10.01
N ALA A 222 -23.53 -4.87 -9.48
CA ALA A 222 -23.57 -3.45 -9.84
C ALA A 222 -22.31 -2.71 -9.36
N LEU A 223 -21.82 -3.02 -8.15
CA LEU A 223 -20.58 -2.46 -7.62
C LEU A 223 -19.36 -3.00 -8.39
N ALA A 224 -19.36 -4.29 -8.71
CA ALA A 224 -18.32 -4.91 -9.53
C ALA A 224 -18.20 -4.21 -10.89
N ALA A 225 -19.31 -4.00 -11.59
CA ALA A 225 -19.32 -3.34 -12.89
C ALA A 225 -18.77 -1.91 -12.79
N LYS A 226 -19.18 -1.17 -11.76
CA LYS A 226 -18.70 0.19 -11.50
C LYS A 226 -17.18 0.24 -11.28
N TRP A 227 -16.65 -0.58 -10.37
CA TRP A 227 -15.23 -0.57 -10.02
C TRP A 227 -14.34 -1.13 -11.13
N LEU A 228 -14.73 -2.23 -11.76
CA LEU A 228 -14.01 -2.77 -12.90
C LEU A 228 -14.04 -1.82 -14.10
N GLY A 229 -15.15 -1.09 -14.31
CA GLY A 229 -15.26 -0.06 -15.34
C GLY A 229 -14.29 1.10 -15.11
N ARG A 230 -14.15 1.56 -13.86
CA ARG A 230 -13.12 2.54 -13.46
C ARG A 230 -11.70 2.03 -13.76
N GLY A 231 -11.44 0.76 -13.43
CA GLY A 231 -10.16 0.10 -13.75
C GLY A 231 -9.87 0.04 -15.25
N LEU A 232 -10.85 -0.33 -16.06
CA LEU A 232 -10.69 -0.39 -17.53
C LEU A 232 -10.44 1.00 -18.14
N LYS A 233 -11.15 2.03 -17.67
CA LYS A 233 -10.89 3.42 -18.08
C LYS A 233 -9.44 3.81 -17.79
N GLN A 234 -8.95 3.50 -16.60
CA GLN A 234 -7.57 3.80 -16.20
C GLN A 234 -6.54 3.02 -17.03
N CYS A 235 -6.82 1.74 -17.29
CA CYS A 235 -5.96 0.89 -18.13
C CYS A 235 -5.82 1.46 -19.55
N ASN A 236 -6.91 1.98 -20.13
CA ASN A 236 -6.86 2.61 -21.45
C ASN A 236 -6.03 3.90 -21.46
N LEU A 237 -6.09 4.72 -20.41
CA LEU A 237 -5.25 5.91 -20.27
C LEU A 237 -3.76 5.55 -20.19
N LEU A 238 -3.42 4.56 -19.36
CA LEU A 238 -2.07 4.02 -19.26
C LEU A 238 -1.55 3.50 -20.61
N ALA A 239 -2.38 2.74 -21.33
CA ALA A 239 -2.01 2.20 -22.64
C ALA A 239 -1.78 3.30 -23.70
N SER A 240 -2.44 4.45 -23.57
CA SER A 240 -2.20 5.60 -24.46
C SER A 240 -0.96 6.41 -24.11
N ALA A 241 -0.44 6.30 -22.88
CA ALA A 241 0.69 7.09 -22.39
C ALA A 241 2.04 6.35 -22.52
N VAL A 242 2.05 5.02 -22.56
CA VAL A 242 3.27 4.22 -22.65
C VAL A 242 3.66 3.98 -24.11
N GLU A 243 4.83 4.47 -24.51
CA GLU A 243 5.47 4.10 -25.78
C GLU A 243 6.08 2.69 -25.64
N GLY A 244 5.37 1.67 -26.10
CA GLY A 244 5.88 0.29 -26.15
C GLY A 244 4.90 -0.77 -25.64
N VAL A 245 5.36 -2.02 -25.60
CA VAL A 245 4.55 -3.16 -25.14
C VAL A 245 4.77 -3.37 -23.64
N ASP A 246 3.84 -2.87 -22.81
CA ASP A 246 3.74 -3.27 -21.41
C ASP A 246 2.89 -4.54 -21.27
N MET A 247 3.56 -5.68 -21.11
CA MET A 247 2.91 -6.99 -20.95
C MET A 247 2.07 -7.07 -19.66
N ALA A 248 2.54 -6.48 -18.56
CA ALA A 248 1.81 -6.50 -17.30
C ALA A 248 0.50 -5.72 -17.40
N LEU A 249 0.51 -4.58 -18.11
CA LEU A 249 -0.70 -3.81 -18.39
C LEU A 249 -1.67 -4.58 -19.29
N ARG A 250 -1.17 -5.32 -20.29
CA ARG A 250 -2.00 -6.18 -21.16
C ARG A 250 -2.68 -7.31 -20.38
N ASP A 251 -1.94 -7.98 -19.49
CA ASP A 251 -2.49 -9.03 -18.64
C ASP A 251 -3.56 -8.47 -17.70
N LYS A 252 -3.31 -7.31 -17.09
CA LYS A 252 -4.31 -6.61 -16.28
C LYS A 252 -5.54 -6.22 -17.09
N ARG A 253 -5.38 -5.79 -18.34
CA ARG A 253 -6.50 -5.49 -19.25
C ARG A 253 -7.34 -6.74 -19.52
N LEU A 254 -6.70 -7.87 -19.80
CA LEU A 254 -7.38 -9.14 -20.02
C LEU A 254 -8.22 -9.54 -18.81
N LEU A 255 -7.62 -9.47 -17.60
CA LEU A 255 -8.31 -9.77 -16.34
C LEU A 255 -9.51 -8.85 -16.10
N LEU A 256 -9.39 -7.56 -16.38
CA LEU A 256 -10.48 -6.60 -16.28
C LEU A 256 -11.63 -6.91 -17.25
N LEU A 257 -11.32 -7.14 -18.52
CA LEU A 257 -12.32 -7.47 -19.54
C LEU A 257 -13.05 -8.76 -19.19
N HIS A 258 -12.32 -9.79 -18.77
CA HIS A 258 -12.90 -11.06 -18.34
C HIS A 258 -13.83 -10.89 -17.13
N ALA A 259 -13.41 -10.14 -16.10
CA ALA A 259 -14.25 -9.87 -14.94
C ALA A 259 -15.49 -9.03 -15.29
N LEU A 260 -15.37 -8.06 -16.20
CA LEU A 260 -16.49 -7.24 -16.67
C LEU A 260 -17.50 -8.06 -17.47
N VAL A 261 -17.05 -8.95 -18.36
CA VAL A 261 -17.93 -9.88 -19.09
C VAL A 261 -18.74 -10.72 -18.11
N ARG A 262 -18.06 -11.35 -17.14
CA ARG A 262 -18.73 -12.13 -16.08
C ARG A 262 -19.75 -11.30 -15.32
N THR A 263 -19.40 -10.08 -14.94
CA THR A 263 -20.31 -9.19 -14.20
C THR A 263 -21.55 -8.83 -15.01
N ASN A 264 -21.39 -8.48 -16.30
CA ASN A 264 -22.52 -8.07 -17.16
C ASN A 264 -23.45 -9.24 -17.47
N LEU A 265 -22.94 -10.48 -17.55
CA LEU A 265 -23.78 -11.68 -17.67
C LEU A 265 -24.75 -11.85 -16.49
N HIS A 266 -24.42 -11.33 -15.30
CA HIS A 266 -25.26 -11.42 -14.11
C HIS A 266 -26.21 -10.24 -13.90
N LEU A 267 -26.02 -9.11 -14.60
CA LEU A 267 -26.84 -7.91 -14.39
C LEU A 267 -28.15 -7.91 -15.19
N ASP A 268 -28.23 -8.66 -16.29
CA ASP A 268 -29.40 -8.82 -17.19
C ASP A 268 -30.21 -7.54 -17.49
N THR A 269 -29.54 -6.38 -17.52
CA THR A 269 -30.13 -5.12 -17.97
C THR A 269 -29.85 -4.90 -19.45
N HIS A 270 -30.70 -4.13 -20.14
CA HIS A 270 -30.46 -3.75 -21.55
C HIS A 270 -29.09 -3.06 -21.75
N GLU A 271 -28.68 -2.23 -20.79
CA GLU A 271 -27.36 -1.60 -20.79
C GLU A 271 -26.22 -2.64 -20.63
N SER A 272 -26.42 -3.64 -19.77
CA SER A 272 -25.44 -4.71 -19.57
C SER A 272 -25.26 -5.58 -20.82
N GLN A 273 -26.34 -5.82 -21.58
CA GLN A 273 -26.29 -6.58 -22.83
C GLN A 273 -25.51 -5.82 -23.93
N ALA A 274 -25.74 -4.52 -24.06
CA ALA A 274 -24.97 -3.66 -24.96
C ALA A 274 -23.48 -3.60 -24.57
N ASN A 275 -23.20 -3.47 -23.27
CA ASN A 275 -21.84 -3.49 -22.75
C ASN A 275 -21.16 -4.84 -22.98
N LEU A 276 -21.87 -5.95 -22.79
CA LEU A 276 -21.35 -7.31 -22.98
C LEU A 276 -20.87 -7.53 -24.41
N ALA A 277 -21.64 -7.11 -25.41
CA ALA A 277 -21.24 -7.25 -26.83
C ALA A 277 -19.93 -6.52 -27.12
N ARG A 278 -19.79 -5.28 -26.64
CA ARG A 278 -18.55 -4.48 -26.76
C ARG A 278 -17.37 -5.15 -26.04
N LEU A 279 -17.56 -5.57 -24.80
CA LEU A 279 -16.51 -6.19 -23.99
C LEU A 279 -16.02 -7.52 -24.58
N LEU A 280 -16.92 -8.33 -25.15
CA LEU A 280 -16.56 -9.57 -25.83
C LEU A 280 -15.75 -9.31 -27.12
N HIS A 281 -16.07 -8.24 -27.84
CA HIS A 281 -15.26 -7.81 -28.98
C HIS A 281 -13.85 -7.42 -28.53
N ASP A 282 -13.73 -6.54 -27.53
CA ASP A 282 -12.44 -6.10 -27.00
C ASP A 282 -11.60 -7.27 -26.46
N LEU A 283 -12.24 -8.22 -25.75
CA LEU A 283 -11.58 -9.41 -25.24
C LEU A 283 -10.99 -10.26 -26.38
N ARG A 284 -11.75 -10.48 -27.46
CA ARG A 284 -11.26 -11.22 -28.64
C ARG A 284 -10.07 -10.54 -29.29
N VAL A 285 -10.09 -9.21 -29.39
CA VAL A 285 -8.97 -8.43 -29.95
C VAL A 285 -7.72 -8.60 -29.09
N VAL A 286 -7.85 -8.44 -27.77
CA VAL A 286 -6.72 -8.59 -26.83
C VAL A 286 -6.16 -10.01 -26.86
N SER A 287 -6.99 -11.05 -26.80
CA SER A 287 -6.54 -12.44 -26.83
C SER A 287 -5.80 -12.81 -28.13
N ARG A 288 -6.22 -12.27 -29.28
CA ARG A 288 -5.53 -12.48 -30.56
C ARG A 288 -4.18 -11.79 -30.63
N SER A 289 -4.00 -10.67 -29.92
CA SER A 289 -2.72 -9.95 -29.86
C SER A 289 -1.68 -10.56 -28.91
N MET A 290 -2.06 -11.61 -28.17
CA MET A 290 -1.21 -12.34 -27.22
C MET A 290 -0.68 -13.67 -27.79
N LEU A 291 -1.19 -14.11 -28.95
CA LEU A 291 -0.75 -15.28 -29.71
C LEU A 291 0.17 -14.86 -30.85
#